data_AF-A0A448NTK3-F1
#
_entry.id   AF-A0A448NTK3-F1
#
_cell.length_a   1.000
_cell.length_b   1.000
_cell.length_c   1.000
_cell.angle_alpha   90.00
_cell.angle_beta   90.00
_cell.angle_gamma   90.00
#
_symmetry.space_group_name_H-M   'P 1'
#
loop_
_entity.id
_entity.type
_entity.pdbx_description
1 polymer ?
#
loop_
_entity_poly.entity_id
_entity_poly.type
_entity_poly.pdbx_seq_one_letter_code
_entity_poly.pdbx_strand_id
1 'polypeptide(L)'
;MKNLLTIASVAFMLLVTFSCSTQNNIPSANIARLLESNQFTFMAERANPMDADVIKAMNSLPGGGGSRILNLDSGYTIEIRKEKLSVTLPYFGRMYNANMDDSKNSYRFTTTDFTVDKKQGKKGSSIYTIVAKDQQNMRTIYMEVFKNGKTYVSIDSNDRQSISYNGYIMENTMLKK
;
A
#
# COMPACT_ATOMS: atom_id res chain seq x y z
N MET A 1 -22.27 32.80 39.92
CA MET A 1 -20.91 32.95 39.33
C MET A 1 -20.05 31.68 39.44
N LYS A 2 -20.07 30.93 40.55
CA LYS A 2 -19.31 29.66 40.68
C LYS A 2 -19.65 28.61 39.60
N ASN A 3 -20.91 28.51 39.21
CA ASN A 3 -21.37 27.57 38.19
C ASN A 3 -20.98 27.97 36.75
N LEU A 4 -20.63 29.24 36.52
CA LEU A 4 -20.21 29.73 35.20
C LEU A 4 -18.72 29.44 34.96
N LEU A 5 -17.91 29.53 36.02
CA LEU A 5 -16.49 29.16 36.01
C LEU A 5 -16.30 27.65 35.82
N THR A 6 -17.17 26.81 36.40
CA THR A 6 -17.14 25.36 36.17
C THR A 6 -17.58 24.98 34.76
N ILE A 7 -18.59 25.64 34.19
CA ILE A 7 -19.00 25.42 32.79
C ILE A 7 -17.88 25.84 31.82
N ALA A 8 -17.21 26.97 32.07
CA ALA A 8 -16.06 27.42 31.27
C ALA A 8 -14.87 26.45 31.37
N SER A 9 -14.62 25.88 32.55
CA SER A 9 -13.57 24.86 32.78
C SER A 9 -13.85 23.55 32.03
N VAL A 10 -15.11 23.13 31.93
CA VAL A 10 -15.51 21.91 31.20
C VAL A 10 -15.44 22.13 29.68
N ALA A 11 -15.81 23.31 29.20
CA ALA A 11 -15.70 23.68 27.78
C ALA A 11 -14.24 23.78 27.31
N PHE A 12 -13.34 24.29 28.15
CA PHE A 12 -11.90 24.36 27.85
C PHE A 12 -11.25 22.98 27.80
N MET A 13 -11.73 22.02 28.60
CA MET A 13 -11.22 20.65 28.61
C MET A 13 -11.66 19.81 27.39
N LEU A 14 -12.76 20.18 26.73
CA LEU A 14 -13.24 19.53 25.49
C LEU A 14 -12.45 19.96 24.23
N LEU A 15 -11.65 21.02 24.30
CA LEU A 15 -10.92 21.57 23.14
C LEU A 15 -9.52 20.96 22.94
N VAL A 16 -9.06 20.09 23.84
CA VAL A 16 -7.65 19.61 23.86
C VAL A 16 -7.48 18.22 23.20
N THR A 17 -8.54 17.60 22.66
CA THR A 17 -8.44 16.24 22.09
C THR A 17 -8.30 16.15 20.57
N PHE A 18 -8.03 17.26 19.87
CA PHE A 18 -7.56 17.19 18.49
C PHE A 18 -6.08 16.78 18.44
N SER A 19 -5.83 15.51 18.78
CA SER A 19 -4.57 14.84 18.41
C SER A 19 -4.51 14.79 16.89
N CYS A 20 -3.68 15.65 16.32
CA CYS A 20 -3.32 15.62 14.91
C CYS A 20 -2.53 14.32 14.67
N SER A 21 -3.14 13.35 14.00
CA SER A 21 -2.40 12.22 13.45
C SER A 21 -1.47 12.78 12.38
N THR A 22 -0.15 12.63 12.58
CA THR A 22 0.87 13.06 11.63
C THR A 22 0.67 12.27 10.33
N GLN A 23 -0.02 12.87 9.36
CA GLN A 23 -0.05 12.35 8.00
C GLN A 23 1.27 12.76 7.36
N ASN A 24 2.05 11.78 6.89
CA ASN A 24 3.23 12.01 6.04
C ASN A 24 2.76 12.68 4.74
N ASN A 25 2.57 14.01 4.79
CA ASN A 25 2.10 14.80 3.67
C ASN A 25 3.30 15.08 2.76
N ILE A 26 3.46 14.24 1.74
CA ILE A 26 4.33 14.57 0.61
C ILE A 26 3.67 15.77 -0.11
N PRO A 27 4.42 16.85 -0.40
CA PRO A 27 3.87 18.02 -1.08
C PRO A 27 3.16 17.64 -2.39
N SER A 28 1.95 18.16 -2.61
CA SER A 28 1.12 17.84 -3.78
C SER A 28 1.82 18.13 -5.12
N ALA A 29 2.68 19.15 -5.18
CA ALA A 29 3.49 19.47 -6.35
C ALA A 29 4.48 18.33 -6.71
N ASN A 30 5.07 17.68 -5.70
CA ASN A 30 5.95 16.53 -5.92
C ASN A 30 5.16 15.33 -6.45
N ILE A 31 3.94 15.12 -5.93
CA ILE A 31 3.05 14.05 -6.41
C ILE A 31 2.68 14.24 -7.89
N ALA A 32 2.34 15.46 -8.30
CA ALA A 32 2.04 15.75 -9.70
C ALA A 32 3.21 15.38 -10.63
N ARG A 33 4.44 15.79 -10.26
CA ARG A 33 5.66 15.44 -11.00
C ARG A 33 5.90 13.93 -11.09
N LEU A 34 5.70 13.20 -9.98
CA LEU A 34 5.83 11.74 -9.97
C LEU A 34 4.82 11.09 -10.92
N LEU A 35 3.57 11.55 -10.90
CA LEU A 35 2.53 11.06 -11.79
C LEU A 35 2.81 11.41 -13.25
N GLU A 36 3.33 12.59 -13.56
CA GLU A 36 3.70 12.97 -14.93
C GLU A 36 4.84 12.11 -15.48
N SER A 37 5.84 11.84 -14.67
CA SER A 37 7.00 11.02 -15.07
C SER A 37 6.70 9.53 -15.20
N ASN A 38 5.60 9.05 -14.58
CA ASN A 38 5.28 7.63 -14.37
C ASN A 38 6.44 6.84 -13.72
N GLN A 39 7.30 7.51 -12.96
CA GLN A 39 8.47 6.92 -12.32
C GLN A 39 8.47 7.28 -10.84
N PHE A 40 8.12 6.30 -10.01
CA PHE A 40 7.99 6.45 -8.57
C PHE A 40 8.03 5.10 -7.88
N THR A 41 8.21 5.15 -6.57
CA THR A 41 8.16 3.98 -5.70
C THR A 41 6.89 4.06 -4.87
N PHE A 42 6.04 3.05 -4.96
CA PHE A 42 5.01 2.80 -3.95
C PHE A 42 5.65 2.11 -2.74
N MET A 43 5.44 2.65 -1.54
CA MET A 43 5.82 2.07 -0.25
C MET A 43 4.56 1.56 0.44
N ALA A 44 4.49 0.25 0.70
CA ALA A 44 3.36 -0.36 1.38
C ALA A 44 3.47 -0.15 2.90
N GLU A 45 2.38 0.30 3.52
CA GLU A 45 2.27 0.46 4.99
C GLU A 45 1.38 -0.62 5.61
N ARG A 46 0.45 -1.17 4.83
CA ARG A 46 -0.49 -2.19 5.33
C ARG A 46 -0.91 -3.16 4.25
N ALA A 47 -0.88 -4.45 4.57
CA ALA A 47 -1.47 -5.51 3.75
C ALA A 47 -2.93 -5.78 4.18
N ASN A 48 -3.80 -6.10 3.22
CA ASN A 48 -5.21 -6.42 3.44
C ASN A 48 -5.56 -7.71 2.66
N PRO A 49 -5.43 -8.88 3.31
CA PRO A 49 -5.91 -10.15 2.79
C PRO A 49 -7.42 -10.11 2.52
N MET A 50 -7.89 -10.85 1.52
CA MET A 50 -9.31 -10.93 1.19
C MET A 50 -10.00 -12.20 1.73
N ASP A 51 -9.23 -13.19 2.21
CA ASP A 51 -9.79 -14.48 2.64
C ASP A 51 -10.33 -14.44 4.06
N ALA A 52 -11.59 -14.84 4.23
CA ALA A 52 -12.25 -14.84 5.54
C ALA A 52 -11.59 -15.81 6.53
N ASP A 53 -11.13 -16.98 6.07
CA ASP A 53 -10.49 -17.97 6.93
C ASP A 53 -9.11 -17.48 7.40
N VAL A 54 -8.33 -16.87 6.49
CA VAL A 54 -7.06 -16.23 6.84
C VAL A 54 -7.29 -15.12 7.85
N ILE A 55 -8.26 -14.23 7.62
CA ILE A 55 -8.59 -13.15 8.56
C ILE A 55 -9.00 -13.73 9.93
N LYS A 56 -9.82 -14.78 9.95
CA LYS A 56 -10.25 -15.45 11.19
C LYS A 56 -9.08 -16.08 11.93
N ALA A 57 -8.17 -16.75 11.22
CA ALA A 57 -6.97 -17.34 11.80
C ALA A 57 -6.01 -16.27 12.34
N MET A 58 -5.89 -15.13 11.67
CA MET A 58 -5.09 -14.01 12.18
C MET A 58 -5.73 -13.41 13.44
N ASN A 59 -7.05 -13.25 13.45
CA ASN A 59 -7.78 -12.70 14.59
C ASN A 59 -7.84 -13.64 15.80
N SER A 60 -7.61 -14.95 15.62
CA SER A 60 -7.53 -15.89 16.74
C SER A 60 -6.18 -15.85 17.47
N LEU A 61 -5.19 -15.13 16.96
CA LEU A 61 -3.91 -14.95 17.64
C LEU A 61 -4.09 -14.17 18.95
N PRO A 62 -3.60 -14.68 20.09
CA PRO A 62 -3.74 -14.00 21.37
C PRO A 62 -3.06 -12.62 21.37
N GLY A 63 -3.66 -11.66 22.09
CA GLY A 63 -3.11 -10.32 22.26
C GLY A 63 -3.28 -9.38 21.05
N GLY A 64 -4.18 -9.68 20.11
CA GLY A 64 -4.48 -8.79 18.98
C GLY A 64 -3.36 -8.69 17.94
N GLY A 65 -2.42 -9.65 17.92
CA GLY A 65 -1.26 -9.62 17.03
C GLY A 65 -1.61 -9.72 15.54
N GLY A 66 -2.73 -10.34 15.19
CA GLY A 66 -3.15 -10.55 13.80
C GLY A 66 -3.43 -9.27 13.01
N SER A 67 -3.90 -8.21 13.64
CA SER A 67 -4.06 -6.92 12.94
C SER A 67 -2.73 -6.16 12.83
N ARG A 68 -1.83 -6.35 13.81
CA ARG A 68 -0.53 -5.68 13.86
C ARG A 68 0.46 -6.25 12.86
N ILE A 69 0.46 -7.56 12.61
CA ILE A 69 1.33 -8.20 11.60
C ILE A 69 1.04 -7.73 10.17
N LEU A 70 -0.17 -7.18 9.93
CA LEU A 70 -0.53 -6.59 8.65
C LEU A 70 -0.02 -5.16 8.48
N ASN A 71 0.41 -4.49 9.55
CA ASN A 71 1.11 -3.21 9.46
C ASN A 71 2.56 -3.51 9.12
N LEU A 72 2.99 -3.03 7.98
CA LEU A 72 4.26 -3.39 7.38
C LEU A 72 5.35 -2.39 7.77
N ASP A 73 6.53 -2.89 8.09
CA ASP A 73 7.74 -2.08 8.22
C ASP A 73 8.20 -1.56 6.85
N SER A 74 9.12 -0.60 6.85
CA SER A 74 9.68 -0.06 5.60
C SER A 74 10.41 -1.13 4.78
N GLY A 75 10.35 -1.02 3.44
CA GLY A 75 11.09 -1.87 2.51
C GLY A 75 10.22 -2.77 1.63
N TYR A 76 8.90 -2.73 1.80
CA TYR A 76 7.95 -3.39 0.92
C TYR A 76 7.46 -2.41 -0.14
N THR A 77 7.90 -2.62 -1.39
CA THR A 77 7.78 -1.61 -2.45
C THR A 77 7.33 -2.16 -3.78
N ILE A 78 6.74 -1.29 -4.59
CA ILE A 78 6.69 -1.42 -6.06
C ILE A 78 7.44 -0.22 -6.62
N GLU A 79 8.61 -0.45 -7.20
CA GLU A 79 9.41 0.58 -7.84
C GLU A 79 9.20 0.53 -9.35
N ILE A 80 8.66 1.61 -9.90
CA ILE A 80 8.42 1.78 -11.33
C ILE A 80 9.49 2.72 -11.90
N ARG A 81 10.28 2.21 -12.83
CA ARG A 81 11.21 2.98 -13.67
C ARG A 81 10.89 2.75 -15.13
N LYS A 82 11.44 3.59 -16.00
CA LYS A 82 11.19 3.54 -17.45
C LYS A 82 11.31 2.13 -18.06
N GLU A 83 12.33 1.38 -17.66
CA GLU A 83 12.67 0.07 -18.27
C GLU A 83 12.74 -1.06 -17.24
N LYS A 84 12.38 -0.78 -15.99
CA LYS A 84 12.51 -1.75 -14.89
C LYS A 84 11.36 -1.61 -13.91
N LEU A 85 10.71 -2.72 -13.62
CA LEU A 85 9.75 -2.86 -12.54
C LEU A 85 10.36 -3.78 -11.47
N SER A 86 10.45 -3.29 -10.24
CA SER A 86 10.92 -4.08 -9.10
C SER A 86 9.81 -4.16 -8.05
N VAL A 87 9.37 -5.39 -7.74
CA VAL A 87 8.30 -5.65 -6.78
C VAL A 87 8.87 -6.41 -5.60
N THR A 88 8.54 -5.95 -4.40
CA THR A 88 8.88 -6.59 -3.12
C THR A 88 7.70 -6.41 -2.19
N LEU A 89 6.74 -7.32 -2.22
CA LEU A 89 5.55 -7.27 -1.37
C LEU A 89 5.33 -8.62 -0.66
N PRO A 90 5.00 -8.59 0.64
CA PRO A 90 4.73 -9.80 1.41
C PRO A 90 3.35 -10.34 1.04
N TYR A 91 3.17 -11.66 1.03
CA TYR A 91 1.86 -12.26 0.77
C TYR A 91 1.27 -12.86 2.05
N PHE A 92 0.00 -12.54 2.30
CA PHE A 92 -0.81 -13.08 3.38
C PHE A 92 -2.12 -13.58 2.78
N GLY A 93 -2.28 -14.88 2.64
CA GLY A 93 -3.46 -15.41 1.96
C GLY A 93 -3.38 -16.90 1.67
N ARG A 94 -4.36 -17.36 0.90
CA ARG A 94 -4.44 -18.74 0.45
C ARG A 94 -3.76 -18.91 -0.90
N MET A 95 -2.76 -19.76 -0.95
CA MET A 95 -2.20 -20.26 -2.21
C MET A 95 -3.00 -21.49 -2.66
N TYR A 96 -3.34 -21.56 -3.94
CA TYR A 96 -4.02 -22.71 -4.54
C TYR A 96 -3.03 -23.81 -4.92
N ASN A 97 -1.82 -23.40 -5.29
CA ASN A 97 -0.70 -24.30 -5.58
C ASN A 97 0.46 -23.98 -4.63
N ALA A 98 0.65 -24.81 -3.61
CA ALA A 98 1.78 -24.66 -2.71
C ALA A 98 3.09 -24.95 -3.46
N ASN A 99 4.10 -24.10 -3.25
CA ASN A 99 5.45 -24.33 -3.75
C ASN A 99 6.39 -24.51 -2.55
N MET A 100 7.30 -25.50 -2.63
CA MET A 100 8.31 -25.73 -1.59
C MET A 100 9.47 -24.72 -1.70
N ASP A 101 9.56 -23.99 -2.81
CA ASP A 101 10.52 -22.90 -3.00
C ASP A 101 10.00 -21.62 -2.33
N ASP A 102 10.59 -21.29 -1.18
CA ASP A 102 10.22 -20.12 -0.38
C ASP A 102 10.34 -18.79 -1.13
N SER A 103 11.16 -18.70 -2.17
CA SER A 103 11.27 -17.49 -2.99
C SER A 103 9.97 -17.17 -3.72
N LYS A 104 9.08 -18.15 -3.91
CA LYS A 104 7.80 -18.04 -4.61
C LYS A 104 6.62 -17.75 -3.68
N ASN A 105 6.84 -17.71 -2.37
CA ASN A 105 5.78 -17.50 -1.39
C ASN A 105 5.41 -16.01 -1.22
N SER A 106 6.19 -15.08 -1.81
CA SER A 106 5.91 -13.64 -1.83
C SER A 106 5.85 -13.08 -3.25
N TYR A 107 5.49 -11.80 -3.41
CA TYR A 107 5.71 -11.10 -4.68
C TYR A 107 7.07 -10.41 -4.63
N ARG A 108 8.11 -11.14 -5.01
CA ARG A 108 9.48 -10.61 -5.06
C ARG A 108 10.12 -10.93 -6.40
N PHE A 109 10.16 -9.94 -7.28
CA PHE A 109 10.75 -10.10 -8.61
C PHE A 109 11.20 -8.75 -9.16
N THR A 110 12.05 -8.81 -10.19
CA THR A 110 12.37 -7.67 -11.05
C THR A 110 12.18 -8.10 -12.49
N THR A 111 11.55 -7.25 -13.28
CA THR A 111 11.30 -7.51 -14.70
C THR A 111 11.58 -6.26 -15.55
N THR A 112 11.93 -6.51 -16.80
CA THR A 112 12.00 -5.51 -17.87
C THR A 112 10.89 -5.71 -18.91
N ASP A 113 10.14 -6.82 -18.86
CA ASP A 113 9.01 -7.12 -19.75
C ASP A 113 7.68 -6.89 -19.05
N PHE A 114 7.30 -5.61 -19.00
CA PHE A 114 6.04 -5.19 -18.40
C PHE A 114 5.39 -4.07 -19.22
N THR A 115 4.08 -3.92 -19.04
CA THR A 115 3.32 -2.79 -19.59
C THR A 115 2.68 -1.99 -18.47
N VAL A 116 2.56 -0.69 -18.66
CA VAL A 116 1.86 0.22 -17.75
C VAL A 116 0.81 1.00 -18.53
N ASP A 117 -0.46 0.76 -18.24
CA ASP A 117 -1.56 1.60 -18.71
C ASP A 117 -1.97 2.58 -17.61
N LYS A 118 -2.18 3.85 -17.95
CA LYS A 118 -2.58 4.89 -17.01
C LYS A 118 -3.89 5.52 -17.44
N LYS A 119 -4.85 5.57 -16.53
CA LYS A 119 -6.16 6.20 -16.72
C LYS A 119 -6.49 7.15 -15.57
N GLN A 120 -7.36 8.11 -15.86
CA GLN A 120 -7.90 9.00 -14.83
C GLN A 120 -8.97 8.24 -14.03
N GLY A 121 -8.81 8.22 -12.71
CA GLY A 121 -9.78 7.68 -11.76
C GLY A 121 -10.73 8.75 -11.20
N LYS A 122 -11.56 8.32 -10.23
CA LYS A 122 -12.56 9.20 -9.59
C LYS A 122 -11.89 10.23 -8.69
N LYS A 123 -12.53 11.39 -8.51
CA LYS A 123 -12.01 12.48 -7.65
C LYS A 123 -10.58 12.93 -8.00
N GLY A 124 -10.15 12.70 -9.24
CA GLY A 124 -8.84 13.06 -9.74
C GLY A 124 -7.69 12.14 -9.30
N SER A 125 -7.97 10.89 -8.92
CA SER A 125 -6.93 9.87 -8.74
C SER A 125 -6.35 9.40 -10.09
N SER A 126 -5.14 8.86 -10.09
CA SER A 126 -4.56 8.18 -11.26
C SER A 126 -4.59 6.67 -11.05
N ILE A 127 -5.12 5.92 -12.00
CA ILE A 127 -5.20 4.46 -11.96
C ILE A 127 -4.15 3.89 -12.94
N TYR A 128 -3.24 3.08 -12.41
CA TYR A 128 -2.26 2.33 -13.16
C TYR A 128 -2.68 0.86 -13.22
N THR A 129 -2.60 0.28 -14.41
CA THR A 129 -2.75 -1.16 -14.63
C THR A 129 -1.42 -1.68 -15.17
N ILE A 130 -0.74 -2.50 -14.36
CA ILE A 130 0.60 -2.99 -14.65
C ILE A 130 0.53 -4.50 -14.85
N VAL A 131 1.08 -4.97 -15.96
CA VAL A 131 1.14 -6.40 -16.30
C VAL A 131 2.60 -6.76 -16.53
N ALA A 132 3.12 -7.69 -15.74
CA ALA A 132 4.45 -8.26 -15.94
C ALA A 132 4.28 -9.57 -16.74
N LYS A 133 4.85 -9.64 -17.95
CA LYS A 133 4.56 -10.74 -18.88
C LYS A 133 5.37 -12.01 -18.58
N ASP A 134 6.46 -11.86 -17.83
CA ASP A 134 7.37 -12.93 -17.46
C ASP A 134 7.08 -13.51 -16.06
N GLN A 135 6.08 -13.00 -15.33
CA GLN A 135 5.73 -13.47 -14.00
C GLN A 135 4.54 -14.43 -14.02
N GLN A 136 4.75 -15.63 -13.49
CA GLN A 136 3.73 -16.69 -13.51
C GLN A 136 2.71 -16.56 -12.36
N ASN A 137 3.16 -16.11 -11.19
CA ASN A 137 2.34 -16.00 -9.99
C ASN A 137 1.47 -14.74 -9.94
N MET A 138 1.78 -13.71 -10.74
CA MET A 138 1.09 -12.43 -10.72
C MET A 138 0.51 -12.11 -12.09
N ARG A 139 -0.79 -11.82 -12.14
CA ARG A 139 -1.48 -11.47 -13.39
C ARG A 139 -1.45 -9.98 -13.64
N THR A 140 -1.93 -9.20 -12.68
CA THR A 140 -2.10 -7.75 -12.85
C THR A 140 -1.94 -7.03 -11.51
N ILE A 141 -1.24 -5.90 -11.53
CA ILE A 141 -1.23 -4.93 -10.43
C ILE A 141 -2.15 -3.76 -10.82
N TYR A 142 -3.17 -3.53 -10.02
CA TYR A 142 -4.01 -2.34 -10.09
C TYR A 142 -3.55 -1.37 -9.00
N MET A 143 -3.17 -0.16 -9.37
CA MET A 143 -2.68 0.85 -8.44
C MET A 143 -3.45 2.15 -8.62
N GLU A 144 -4.14 2.61 -7.57
CA GLU A 144 -4.83 3.90 -7.55
C GLU A 144 -4.09 4.88 -6.65
N VAL A 145 -3.56 5.94 -7.26
CA VAL A 145 -2.83 7.01 -6.58
C VAL A 145 -3.74 8.22 -6.42
N PHE A 146 -4.00 8.63 -5.18
CA PHE A 146 -4.80 9.81 -4.84
C PHE A 146 -3.96 11.09 -4.87
N LYS A 147 -4.63 12.26 -4.95
CA LYS A 147 -3.96 13.57 -5.04
C LYS A 147 -3.02 13.91 -3.88
N ASN A 148 -3.22 13.27 -2.73
CA ASN A 148 -2.37 13.41 -1.54
C ASN A 148 -1.23 12.39 -1.48
N GLY A 149 -0.98 11.63 -2.54
CA GLY A 149 0.06 10.61 -2.60
C GLY A 149 -0.30 9.28 -1.94
N LYS A 150 -1.39 9.22 -1.15
CA LYS A 150 -1.93 7.94 -0.67
C LYS A 150 -2.27 7.06 -1.85
N THR A 151 -1.99 5.78 -1.70
CA THR A 151 -2.07 4.84 -2.81
C THR A 151 -2.65 3.53 -2.32
N TYR A 152 -3.60 3.02 -3.09
CA TYR A 152 -4.16 1.68 -2.94
C TYR A 152 -3.61 0.79 -4.05
N VAL A 153 -3.16 -0.41 -3.71
CA VAL A 153 -2.69 -1.42 -4.66
C VAL A 153 -3.49 -2.69 -4.47
N SER A 154 -4.00 -3.27 -5.55
CA SER A 154 -4.59 -4.60 -5.57
C SER A 154 -3.81 -5.48 -6.54
N ILE A 155 -3.45 -6.68 -6.10
CA ILE A 155 -2.75 -7.66 -6.93
C ILE A 155 -3.69 -8.81 -7.23
N ASP A 156 -3.94 -9.00 -8.52
CA ASP A 156 -4.60 -10.17 -9.06
C ASP A 156 -3.56 -11.22 -9.46
N SER A 157 -3.82 -12.48 -9.11
CA SER A 157 -2.85 -13.57 -9.19
C SER A 157 -3.48 -14.84 -9.74
N ASN A 158 -2.63 -15.69 -10.32
CA ASN A 158 -3.09 -16.93 -10.96
C ASN A 158 -3.05 -18.14 -10.01
N ASP A 159 -2.12 -18.14 -9.06
CA ASP A 159 -1.81 -19.30 -8.21
C ASP A 159 -2.26 -19.13 -6.76
N ARG A 160 -2.83 -17.97 -6.42
CA ARG A 160 -3.22 -17.58 -5.08
C ARG A 160 -4.32 -16.54 -5.09
N GLN A 161 -4.99 -16.40 -3.96
CA GLN A 161 -6.04 -15.41 -3.80
C GLN A 161 -5.49 -13.98 -3.84
N SER A 162 -6.26 -13.08 -4.44
CA SER A 162 -5.91 -11.66 -4.53
C SER A 162 -5.71 -11.03 -3.14
N ILE A 163 -4.85 -10.03 -3.09
CA ILE A 163 -4.52 -9.25 -1.89
C ILE A 163 -4.39 -7.79 -2.27
N SER A 164 -4.64 -6.90 -1.30
CA SER A 164 -4.43 -5.47 -1.50
C SER A 164 -3.56 -4.84 -0.43
N TYR A 165 -3.02 -3.66 -0.72
CA TYR A 165 -2.14 -2.89 0.13
C TYR A 165 -2.55 -1.43 0.15
N ASN A 166 -2.37 -0.80 1.31
CA ASN A 166 -2.41 0.65 1.43
C ASN A 166 -1.00 1.17 1.68
N GLY A 167 -0.72 2.36 1.17
CA GLY A 167 0.54 3.03 1.40
C GLY A 167 0.58 4.38 0.69
N TYR A 168 1.76 4.77 0.22
CA TYR A 168 1.97 6.04 -0.46
C TYR A 168 3.03 5.93 -1.54
N ILE A 169 3.04 6.86 -2.49
CA ILE A 169 4.12 6.97 -3.47
C ILE A 169 5.19 7.97 -3.01
N MET A 170 6.44 7.69 -3.36
CA MET A 170 7.60 8.53 -3.10
C MET A 170 8.54 8.53 -4.31
N GLU A 171 9.50 9.45 -4.30
CA GLU A 171 10.52 9.49 -5.35
C GLU A 171 11.35 8.21 -5.35
N ASN A 172 11.77 7.78 -6.54
CA ASN A 172 12.68 6.67 -6.66
C ASN A 172 14.03 7.01 -6.00
N THR A 173 14.53 6.12 -5.15
CA THR A 173 15.88 6.26 -4.59
C THR A 173 16.89 6.34 -5.73
N MET A 174 17.83 7.29 -5.69
CA MET A 174 18.86 7.40 -6.72
C MET A 174 19.69 6.11 -6.73
N LEU A 175 19.86 5.49 -7.91
CA LEU A 175 20.79 4.38 -8.06
C LEU A 175 22.18 4.93 -7.72
N LYS A 176 22.77 4.49 -6.61
CA LYS A 176 24.21 4.70 -6.39
C LYS A 176 24.91 3.92 -7.51
N LYS A 177 25.51 4.66 -8.45
CA LYS A 177 26.41 4.09 -9.46
C LYS A 177 27.64 3.52 -8.78
#